data_AF-A0AAU3YB44-F1
#
_entry.id   AF-A0AAU3YB44-F1
#
_cell.length_a   1.000
_cell.length_b   1.000
_cell.length_c   1.000
_cell.angle_alpha   90.00
_cell.angle_beta   90.00
_cell.angle_gamma   90.00
#
_symmetry.space_group_name_H-M   'P 1'
#
loop_
_entity.id
_entity.type
_entity.pdbx_description
1 polymer ?
#
loop_
_entity_poly.entity_id
_entity_poly.type
_entity_poly.pdbx_seq_one_letter_code
_entity_poly.pdbx_strand_id
1 'polypeptide(L)'
;MIDFLNRNIFQPYPELLIFLTVAFGFLFGKIRYKAIALGAVTGCLIAGLILGAWTEVEINGTVKSLFFVMFLFALGYKVGPQFFRGLKTDGLPQVLNAVVVCVSGLLICWVFAAMLGYGPGLSAGLLGGALTQSAVIGVAQDAIGTLPGLSSGAAKNEENLVAIGYAVTYPLGTILCAILLATILPKLYKKDLAAESAQLAKELDAPESDPDLAEGYYEVVLRAYTIERPDIVGRTIDDFENQQKELGHRIYITRVRRDGQILDHTQRTALREGDVVALSALRGSLVDYDARTHIGMETDDVELLGYETESLHVVASEKAQLGRTVAELRREPFMVGVYIDKIYRSGAEFPYRLSTKIERGDTLILTGPKRLVDPAGAAIGKPVPTSFATDMIWVGIGIFLGGCIGIPALTVSGVPISLSTSGGALIMGLIFGYIRGKYPTYGNVPPGAQWFMDTLGLCMFVAIVGINAGPSFTSGLSEAGWGLLLFGAVATVVPLLIGFFFGHYVQKIRFPILMGVLAGGQTTTAAIGAINESSRSQVPTLGYTIPYAVGNVLLTIWGAVIVLLQH
;
A
#
# COMPACT_ATOMS: atom_id res chain seq x y z
N MET A 1 13.75 2.24 41.00
CA MET A 1 12.61 1.74 40.18
C MET A 1 13.09 1.04 38.92
N ILE A 2 14.00 1.65 38.16
CA ILE A 2 14.56 1.06 36.92
C ILE A 2 15.30 -0.26 37.20
N ASP A 3 16.20 -0.31 38.18
CA ASP A 3 16.92 -1.56 38.53
C ASP A 3 15.98 -2.68 38.98
N PHE A 4 14.87 -2.31 39.63
CA PHE A 4 13.84 -3.26 40.04
C PHE A 4 13.11 -3.83 38.82
N LEU A 5 12.69 -2.99 37.87
CA LEU A 5 12.05 -3.43 36.64
C LEU A 5 13.02 -4.26 35.80
N ASN A 6 14.28 -3.83 35.68
CA ASN A 6 15.28 -4.52 34.87
C ASN A 6 15.57 -5.92 35.44
N ARG A 7 15.88 -6.01 36.73
CA ARG A 7 16.23 -7.28 37.39
C ARG A 7 15.07 -8.25 37.52
N ASN A 8 13.86 -7.78 37.81
CA ASN A 8 12.72 -8.65 38.14
C ASN A 8 11.75 -8.86 36.98
N ILE A 9 11.78 -8.01 35.94
CA ILE A 9 10.83 -8.07 34.82
C ILE A 9 11.56 -8.23 33.48
N PHE A 10 12.43 -7.29 33.09
CA PHE A 10 12.95 -7.28 31.72
C PHE A 10 14.06 -8.31 31.46
N GLN A 11 14.95 -8.57 32.41
CA GLN A 11 15.96 -9.62 32.28
C GLN A 11 15.34 -11.03 32.27
N PRO A 12 14.39 -11.37 33.17
CA PRO A 12 13.75 -12.68 33.14
C PRO A 12 12.71 -12.85 32.03
N TYR A 13 12.04 -11.77 31.61
CA TYR A 13 10.94 -11.76 30.61
C TYR A 13 11.18 -10.67 29.55
N PRO A 14 12.20 -10.82 28.69
CA PRO A 14 12.60 -9.81 27.70
C PRO A 14 11.49 -9.49 26.68
N GLU A 15 10.54 -10.39 26.45
CA GLU A 15 9.38 -10.17 25.60
C GLU A 15 8.50 -8.98 26.05
N LEU A 16 8.44 -8.71 27.35
CA LEU A 16 7.69 -7.57 27.88
C LEU A 16 8.34 -6.24 27.49
N LEU A 17 9.68 -6.21 27.41
CA LEU A 17 10.42 -5.03 26.94
C LEU A 17 10.14 -4.75 25.47
N ILE A 18 9.95 -5.79 24.64
CA ILE A 18 9.58 -5.63 23.22
C ILE A 18 8.22 -4.93 23.10
N PHE A 19 7.20 -5.43 23.80
CA PHE A 19 5.87 -4.83 23.74
C PHE A 19 5.84 -3.41 24.29
N LEU A 20 6.58 -3.13 25.37
CA LEU A 20 6.73 -1.79 25.92
C LEU A 20 7.40 -0.85 24.89
N THR A 21 8.43 -1.34 24.21
CA THR A 21 9.15 -0.60 23.17
C THR A 21 8.24 -0.28 21.99
N VAL A 22 7.41 -1.22 21.54
CA VAL A 22 6.43 -0.97 20.47
C VAL A 22 5.37 0.02 20.91
N ALA A 23 4.86 -0.08 22.15
CA ALA A 23 3.88 0.87 22.66
C ALA A 23 4.41 2.31 22.68
N PHE A 24 5.62 2.52 23.21
CA PHE A 24 6.30 3.81 23.14
C PHE A 24 6.66 4.20 21.71
N GLY A 25 7.03 3.24 20.87
CA GLY A 25 7.38 3.49 19.49
C GLY A 25 6.21 4.03 18.67
N PHE A 26 5.02 3.46 18.82
CA PHE A 26 3.80 3.99 18.21
C PHE A 26 3.41 5.34 18.82
N LEU A 27 3.64 5.56 20.11
CA LEU A 27 3.41 6.86 20.75
C LEU A 27 4.33 7.95 20.17
N PHE A 28 5.64 7.69 20.08
CA PHE A 28 6.61 8.61 19.48
C PHE A 28 6.39 8.77 17.98
N GLY A 29 5.97 7.71 17.29
CA GLY A 29 5.65 7.75 15.86
C GLY A 29 4.48 8.67 15.52
N LYS A 30 3.59 8.96 16.48
CA LYS A 30 2.51 9.95 16.35
C LYS A 30 2.99 11.40 16.48
N ILE A 31 4.22 11.65 16.92
CA ILE A 31 4.78 13.00 16.98
C ILE A 31 4.88 13.52 15.55
N ARG A 32 4.31 14.71 15.31
CA ARG A 32 4.28 15.38 14.01
C ARG A 32 4.92 16.76 14.11
N TYR A 33 5.66 17.13 13.08
CA TYR A 33 6.09 18.50 12.86
C TYR A 33 5.54 18.96 11.50
N LYS A 34 4.57 19.88 11.54
CA LYS A 34 3.74 20.25 10.37
C LYS A 34 3.12 18.99 9.73
N ALA A 35 3.22 18.85 8.41
CA ALA A 35 2.71 17.71 7.64
C ALA A 35 3.47 16.38 7.87
N ILE A 36 4.65 16.41 8.50
CA ILE A 36 5.55 15.26 8.54
C ILE A 36 5.42 14.55 9.89
N ALA A 37 4.96 13.31 9.86
CA ALA A 37 4.98 12.41 11.00
C ALA A 37 6.30 11.64 11.10
N LEU A 38 6.76 11.36 12.33
CA LEU A 38 7.97 10.56 12.54
C LEU A 38 7.79 9.11 12.08
N GLY A 39 6.59 8.56 12.23
CA GLY A 39 6.21 7.21 11.81
C GLY A 39 6.49 6.15 12.88
N ALA A 40 5.68 5.08 12.88
CA ALA A 40 5.74 4.04 13.91
C ALA A 40 7.09 3.30 13.93
N VAL A 41 7.67 3.01 12.77
CA VAL A 41 8.95 2.26 12.66
C VAL A 41 10.10 3.05 13.29
N THR A 42 10.24 4.32 12.92
CA THR A 42 11.24 5.25 13.50
C THR A 42 11.05 5.42 14.99
N GLY A 43 9.80 5.58 15.42
CA GLY A 43 9.46 5.67 16.84
C GLY A 43 9.88 4.41 17.60
N CYS A 44 9.61 3.22 17.06
CA CYS A 44 10.03 1.94 17.64
C CYS A 44 11.54 1.80 17.72
N LEU A 45 12.28 2.29 16.71
CA LEU A 45 13.75 2.30 16.75
C LEU A 45 14.27 3.20 17.85
N ILE A 46 13.79 4.44 17.93
CA ILE A 46 14.23 5.41 18.95
C ILE A 46 13.88 4.92 20.35
N ALA A 47 12.64 4.43 20.54
CA ALA A 47 12.22 3.82 21.81
C ALA A 47 13.12 2.63 22.16
N GLY A 48 13.46 1.79 21.19
CA GLY A 48 14.33 0.63 21.37
C GLY A 48 15.75 1.04 21.77
N LEU A 49 16.35 2.02 21.08
CA LEU A 49 17.67 2.53 21.40
C LEU A 49 17.75 3.11 22.82
N ILE A 50 16.74 3.90 23.22
CA ILE A 50 16.67 4.49 24.56
C ILE A 50 16.50 3.40 25.63
N LEU A 51 15.50 2.52 25.45
CA LEU A 51 15.22 1.48 26.42
C LEU A 51 16.35 0.46 26.50
N GLY A 52 16.95 0.08 25.37
CA GLY A 52 18.11 -0.79 25.30
C GLY A 52 19.33 -0.20 25.99
N ALA A 53 19.61 1.09 25.79
CA ALA A 53 20.69 1.79 26.49
C ALA A 53 20.47 1.86 28.02
N TRP A 54 19.22 1.82 28.49
CA TRP A 54 18.90 1.86 29.92
C TRP A 54 18.83 0.50 30.58
N THR A 55 18.39 -0.54 29.86
CA THR A 55 18.18 -1.87 30.43
C THR A 55 19.34 -2.82 30.16
N GLU A 56 20.11 -2.60 29.08
CA GLU A 56 21.16 -3.51 28.62
C GLU A 56 20.67 -4.97 28.47
N VAL A 57 19.38 -5.15 28.19
CA VAL A 57 18.78 -6.46 27.94
C VAL A 57 19.06 -6.86 26.50
N GLU A 58 19.62 -8.05 26.32
CA GLU A 58 19.81 -8.63 25.00
C GLU A 58 18.64 -9.55 24.64
N ILE A 59 18.03 -9.30 23.49
CA ILE A 59 16.94 -10.11 22.97
C ILE A 59 17.45 -11.09 21.93
N ASN A 60 16.99 -12.34 22.05
CA ASN A 60 17.40 -13.45 21.19
C ASN A 60 17.17 -13.14 19.69
N GLY A 61 18.20 -13.39 18.87
CA GLY A 61 18.17 -13.18 17.43
C GLY A 61 17.09 -13.98 16.69
N THR A 62 16.64 -15.12 17.23
CA THR A 62 15.56 -15.92 16.61
C THR A 62 14.25 -15.14 16.56
N VAL A 63 13.92 -14.42 17.63
CA VAL A 63 12.70 -13.60 17.69
C VAL A 63 12.81 -12.45 16.69
N LYS A 64 13.99 -11.82 16.59
CA LYS A 64 14.32 -10.80 15.59
C LYS A 64 14.06 -11.33 14.17
N SER A 65 14.66 -12.47 13.81
CA SER A 65 14.55 -13.06 12.48
C SER A 65 13.14 -13.52 12.14
N LEU A 66 12.38 -14.07 13.11
CA LEU A 66 11.00 -14.53 12.87
C LEU A 66 10.09 -13.38 12.40
N PHE A 67 10.09 -12.25 13.11
CA PHE A 67 9.30 -11.08 12.72
C PHE A 67 9.82 -10.45 11.43
N PHE A 68 11.14 -10.46 11.20
CA PHE A 68 11.73 -9.89 9.99
C PHE A 68 11.36 -10.65 8.72
N VAL A 69 11.50 -11.98 8.73
CA VAL A 69 11.19 -12.83 7.58
C VAL A 69 9.68 -12.78 7.27
N MET A 70 8.84 -12.77 8.29
CA MET A 70 7.39 -12.57 8.13
C MET A 70 7.06 -11.21 7.50
N PHE A 71 7.71 -10.14 7.95
CA PHE A 71 7.58 -8.80 7.36
C PHE A 71 7.98 -8.80 5.88
N LEU A 72 9.15 -9.33 5.52
CA LEU A 72 9.62 -9.32 4.13
C LEU A 72 8.72 -10.14 3.21
N PHE A 73 8.22 -11.28 3.68
CA PHE A 73 7.23 -12.04 2.92
C PHE A 73 5.95 -11.22 2.72
N ALA A 74 5.42 -10.58 3.76
CA ALA A 74 4.22 -9.76 3.67
C ALA A 74 4.41 -8.54 2.76
N LEU A 75 5.58 -7.89 2.82
CA LEU A 75 5.97 -6.79 1.93
C LEU A 75 6.00 -7.26 0.48
N GLY A 76 6.68 -8.37 0.20
CA GLY A 76 6.73 -8.98 -1.13
C GLY A 76 5.34 -9.36 -1.63
N TYR A 77 4.55 -10.03 -0.79
CA TYR A 77 3.18 -10.44 -1.09
C TYR A 77 2.28 -9.24 -1.43
N LYS A 78 2.45 -8.13 -0.70
CA LYS A 78 1.74 -6.87 -0.93
C LYS A 78 2.05 -6.23 -2.27
N VAL A 79 3.34 -6.17 -2.63
CA VAL A 79 3.81 -5.40 -3.80
C VAL A 79 4.00 -6.25 -5.04
N GLY A 80 3.92 -7.58 -4.94
CA GLY A 80 4.11 -8.54 -6.02
C GLY A 80 3.31 -8.23 -7.29
N PRO A 81 1.97 -8.10 -7.23
CA PRO A 81 1.16 -7.78 -8.41
C PRO A 81 1.63 -6.53 -9.16
N GLN A 82 1.98 -5.47 -8.42
CA GLN A 82 2.41 -4.18 -8.97
C GLN A 82 3.83 -4.26 -9.53
N PHE A 83 4.74 -4.96 -8.85
CA PHE A 83 6.10 -5.20 -9.32
C PHE A 83 6.11 -5.89 -10.68
N PHE A 84 5.45 -7.05 -10.81
CA PHE A 84 5.41 -7.80 -12.07
C PHE A 84 4.64 -7.08 -13.18
N ARG A 85 3.67 -6.24 -12.83
CA ARG A 85 3.00 -5.36 -13.80
C ARG A 85 3.92 -4.25 -14.29
N GLY A 86 4.71 -3.63 -13.41
CA GLY A 86 5.64 -2.56 -13.77
C GLY A 86 6.60 -2.97 -14.89
N LEU A 87 6.93 -4.27 -14.97
CA LEU A 87 7.75 -4.86 -16.03
C LEU A 87 7.04 -4.93 -17.41
N LYS A 88 5.79 -4.50 -17.53
CA LYS A 88 5.04 -4.38 -18.80
C LYS A 88 5.13 -2.96 -19.37
N THR A 89 4.85 -2.82 -20.67
CA THR A 89 5.13 -1.62 -21.49
C THR A 89 4.65 -0.30 -20.89
N ASP A 90 3.44 -0.23 -20.32
CA ASP A 90 2.87 1.03 -19.79
C ASP A 90 3.52 1.51 -18.48
N GLY A 91 4.18 0.63 -17.72
CA GLY A 91 4.86 0.95 -16.46
C GLY A 91 6.35 1.21 -16.60
N LEU A 92 6.93 0.89 -17.76
CA LEU A 92 8.38 0.85 -17.97
C LEU A 92 9.08 2.18 -17.68
N PRO A 93 8.53 3.37 -18.05
CA PRO A 93 9.17 4.64 -17.69
C PRO A 93 9.26 4.82 -16.17
N GLN A 94 8.21 4.49 -15.41
CA GLN A 94 8.22 4.63 -13.95
C GLN A 94 9.22 3.65 -13.31
N VAL A 95 9.27 2.41 -13.80
CA VAL A 95 10.25 1.42 -13.34
C VAL A 95 11.68 1.88 -13.62
N LEU A 96 11.96 2.34 -14.84
CA LEU A 96 13.31 2.80 -15.20
C LEU A 96 13.75 3.99 -14.34
N ASN A 97 12.84 4.92 -14.03
CA ASN A 97 13.15 6.03 -13.12
C ASN A 97 13.48 5.52 -11.71
N ALA A 98 12.65 4.62 -11.17
CA ALA A 98 12.88 4.00 -9.87
C ALA A 98 14.24 3.28 -9.81
N VAL A 99 14.60 2.54 -10.86
CA VAL A 99 15.91 1.88 -10.99
C VAL A 99 17.03 2.92 -10.96
N VAL A 100 16.91 4.02 -11.70
CA VAL A 100 17.91 5.11 -11.70
C VAL A 100 18.08 5.70 -10.30
N VAL A 101 16.99 5.97 -9.59
CA VAL A 101 17.04 6.47 -8.20
C VAL A 101 17.71 5.43 -7.28
N CYS A 102 17.33 4.15 -7.37
CA CYS A 102 17.88 3.10 -6.51
C CYS A 102 19.37 2.86 -6.76
N VAL A 103 19.79 2.80 -8.03
CA VAL A 103 21.19 2.56 -8.41
C VAL A 103 22.06 3.76 -8.06
N SER A 104 21.60 4.99 -8.37
CA SER A 104 22.34 6.19 -7.96
C SER A 104 22.45 6.31 -6.44
N GLY A 105 21.38 5.99 -5.70
CA GLY A 105 21.38 5.91 -4.24
C GLY A 105 22.43 4.95 -3.70
N LEU A 106 22.48 3.72 -4.23
CA LEU A 106 23.50 2.73 -3.85
C LEU A 106 24.92 3.25 -4.12
N LEU A 107 25.17 3.75 -5.34
CA LEU A 107 26.49 4.23 -5.73
C LEU A 107 26.96 5.40 -4.86
N ILE A 108 26.07 6.34 -4.55
CA ILE A 108 26.39 7.51 -3.72
C ILE A 108 26.68 7.08 -2.28
N CYS A 109 25.86 6.19 -1.71
CA CYS A 109 26.11 5.65 -0.37
C CYS A 109 27.43 4.88 -0.32
N TRP A 110 27.72 4.05 -1.32
CA TRP A 110 28.96 3.29 -1.41
C TRP A 110 30.19 4.20 -1.51
N VAL A 111 30.17 5.20 -2.40
CA VAL A 111 31.27 6.17 -2.56
C VAL A 111 31.52 6.93 -1.25
N PHE A 112 30.47 7.43 -0.60
CA PHE A 112 30.64 8.17 0.66
C PHE A 112 31.10 7.29 1.81
N ALA A 113 30.58 6.07 1.92
CA ALA A 113 31.08 5.10 2.88
C ALA A 113 32.58 4.82 2.67
N ALA A 114 33.01 4.60 1.43
CA ALA A 114 34.43 4.39 1.10
C ALA A 114 35.29 5.62 1.41
N MET A 115 34.80 6.84 1.12
CA MET A 115 35.51 8.09 1.42
C MET A 115 35.67 8.35 2.94
N LEU A 116 34.70 7.91 3.74
CA LEU A 116 34.69 8.10 5.19
C LEU A 116 35.32 6.95 5.97
N GLY A 117 35.69 5.87 5.27
CA GLY A 117 36.21 4.65 5.89
C GLY A 117 35.16 3.92 6.73
N TYR A 118 33.88 4.00 6.34
CA TYR A 118 32.81 3.30 7.03
C TYR A 118 32.84 1.81 6.72
N GLY A 119 32.74 1.00 7.79
CA GLY A 119 32.56 -0.44 7.67
C GLY A 119 31.20 -0.84 7.08
N PRO A 120 30.96 -2.14 6.87
CA PRO A 120 29.73 -2.66 6.30
C PRO A 120 28.46 -2.21 7.05
N GLY A 121 28.52 -2.11 8.37
CA GLY A 121 27.42 -1.72 9.25
C GLY A 121 26.95 -0.30 9.02
N LEU A 122 27.85 0.68 9.20
CA LEU A 122 27.52 2.10 8.98
C LEU A 122 27.13 2.39 7.53
N SER A 123 27.75 1.70 6.57
CA SER A 123 27.42 1.82 5.15
C SER A 123 25.97 1.40 4.85
N ALA A 124 25.56 0.24 5.38
CA ALA A 124 24.18 -0.22 5.25
C ALA A 124 23.19 0.67 6.01
N GLY A 125 23.58 1.16 7.20
CA GLY A 125 22.78 2.12 7.96
C GLY A 125 22.54 3.42 7.19
N LEU A 126 23.59 3.98 6.57
CA LEU A 126 23.52 5.14 5.70
C LEU A 126 22.58 4.91 4.51
N LEU A 127 22.73 3.78 3.81
CA LEU A 127 21.86 3.41 2.68
C LEU A 127 20.40 3.30 3.10
N GLY A 128 20.12 2.51 4.13
CA GLY A 128 18.77 2.23 4.60
C GLY A 128 18.06 3.49 5.10
N GLY A 129 18.75 4.34 5.87
CA GLY A 129 18.13 5.56 6.38
C GLY A 129 18.02 6.66 5.32
N ALA A 130 19.09 6.94 4.56
CA ALA A 130 19.06 7.99 3.54
C ALA A 130 18.04 7.72 2.42
N LEU A 131 17.88 6.45 2.02
CA LEU A 131 16.90 6.02 1.02
C LEU A 131 15.58 5.54 1.64
N THR A 132 15.38 5.76 2.94
CA THR A 132 14.15 5.47 3.68
C THR A 132 13.59 4.05 3.47
N GLN A 133 14.50 3.06 3.45
CA GLN A 133 14.17 1.65 3.33
C GLN A 133 14.56 0.88 4.60
N SER A 134 13.59 0.62 5.47
CA SER A 134 13.82 -0.10 6.75
C SER A 134 14.23 -1.55 6.55
N ALA A 135 13.80 -2.19 5.47
CA ALA A 135 14.14 -3.58 5.16
C ALA A 135 15.66 -3.80 4.99
N VAL A 136 16.41 -2.74 4.65
CA VAL A 136 17.88 -2.77 4.56
C VAL A 136 18.49 -3.20 5.89
N ILE A 137 17.92 -2.81 7.03
CA ILE A 137 18.50 -3.13 8.35
C ILE A 137 18.68 -4.64 8.50
N GLY A 138 17.62 -5.42 8.29
CA GLY A 138 17.69 -6.85 8.52
C GLY A 138 18.43 -7.60 7.43
N VAL A 139 18.29 -7.21 6.16
CA VAL A 139 19.04 -7.86 5.06
C VAL A 139 20.54 -7.60 5.21
N ALA A 140 20.94 -6.40 5.60
CA ALA A 140 22.34 -6.10 5.87
C ALA A 140 22.86 -6.83 7.11
N GLN A 141 22.09 -6.91 8.20
CA GLN A 141 22.49 -7.67 9.39
C GLN A 141 22.67 -9.16 9.07
N ASP A 142 21.74 -9.77 8.32
CA ASP A 142 21.89 -11.15 7.86
C ASP A 142 23.15 -11.34 7.02
N ALA A 143 23.43 -10.41 6.10
CA ALA A 143 24.63 -10.45 5.26
C ALA A 143 25.91 -10.34 6.10
N ILE A 144 25.97 -9.38 7.04
CA ILE A 144 27.10 -9.16 7.95
C ILE A 144 27.38 -10.43 8.78
N GLY A 145 26.33 -11.07 9.31
CA GLY A 145 26.46 -12.30 10.09
C GLY A 145 27.04 -13.49 9.31
N THR A 146 27.05 -13.42 7.98
CA THR A 146 27.61 -14.46 7.08
C THR A 146 28.96 -14.09 6.46
N LEU A 147 29.48 -12.89 6.74
CA LEU A 147 30.77 -12.45 6.16
C LEU A 147 31.93 -13.31 6.68
N PRO A 148 32.82 -13.78 5.78
CA PRO A 148 34.00 -14.52 6.19
C PRO A 148 35.00 -13.61 6.91
N GLY A 149 35.76 -14.16 7.86
CA GLY A 149 36.87 -13.43 8.50
C GLY A 149 36.49 -12.45 9.62
N LEU A 150 35.20 -12.21 9.87
CA LEU A 150 34.75 -11.48 11.06
C LEU A 150 34.57 -12.43 12.26
N SER A 151 35.06 -12.02 13.44
CA SER A 151 34.73 -12.70 14.69
C SER A 151 33.26 -12.44 15.05
N SER A 152 32.63 -13.32 15.82
CA SER A 152 31.22 -13.14 16.23
C SER A 152 30.97 -11.81 16.95
N GLY A 153 31.96 -11.31 17.70
CA GLY A 153 31.89 -10.00 18.36
C GLY A 153 31.98 -8.83 17.39
N ALA A 154 32.86 -8.92 16.38
CA ALA A 154 32.98 -7.89 15.35
C ALA A 154 31.73 -7.82 14.45
N ALA A 155 31.20 -8.97 14.03
CA ALA A 155 29.94 -9.04 13.27
C ALA A 155 28.78 -8.40 14.04
N LYS A 156 28.64 -8.69 15.35
CA LYS A 156 27.61 -8.09 16.20
C LYS A 156 27.78 -6.57 16.34
N ASN A 157 29.01 -6.06 16.41
CA ASN A 157 29.26 -4.62 16.41
C ASN A 157 28.80 -3.97 15.10
N GLU A 158 29.17 -4.55 13.96
CA GLU A 158 28.72 -4.07 12.64
C GLU A 158 27.19 -4.14 12.50
N GLU A 159 26.54 -5.21 12.96
CA GLU A 159 25.08 -5.32 12.99
C GLU A 159 24.41 -4.19 13.79
N ASN A 160 25.00 -3.81 14.94
CA ASN A 160 24.52 -2.71 15.76
C ASN A 160 24.73 -1.36 15.05
N LEU A 161 25.86 -1.18 14.37
CA LEU A 161 26.14 0.03 13.59
C LEU A 161 25.13 0.25 12.45
N VAL A 162 24.56 -0.81 11.86
CA VAL A 162 23.46 -0.67 10.88
C VAL A 162 22.28 0.09 11.49
N ALA A 163 21.87 -0.32 12.70
CA ALA A 163 20.74 0.29 13.40
C ALA A 163 21.01 1.76 13.75
N ILE A 164 22.23 2.04 14.22
CA ILE A 164 22.67 3.39 14.59
C ILE A 164 22.72 4.30 13.36
N GLY A 165 23.35 3.83 12.27
CA GLY A 165 23.45 4.55 11.02
C GLY A 165 22.08 4.92 10.45
N TYR A 166 21.16 3.94 10.47
CA TYR A 166 19.77 4.12 10.05
C TYR A 166 19.03 5.12 10.95
N ALA A 167 19.14 5.00 12.27
CA ALA A 167 18.43 5.87 13.23
C ALA A 167 18.74 7.36 13.01
N VAL A 168 20.00 7.66 12.65
CA VAL A 168 20.47 9.02 12.39
C VAL A 168 20.00 9.53 11.02
N THR A 169 20.13 8.70 9.99
CA THR A 169 19.91 9.14 8.59
C THR A 169 18.44 9.07 8.15
N TYR A 170 17.62 8.20 8.74
CA TYR A 170 16.22 8.01 8.34
C TYR A 170 15.31 9.24 8.57
N PRO A 171 15.29 9.89 9.77
CA PRO A 171 14.47 11.08 9.97
C PRO A 171 14.86 12.20 9.00
N LEU A 172 16.16 12.35 8.77
CA LEU A 172 16.71 13.32 7.83
C LEU A 172 16.26 13.00 6.40
N GLY A 173 16.41 11.76 5.95
CA GLY A 173 15.99 11.34 4.61
C GLY A 173 14.50 11.54 4.36
N THR A 174 13.67 11.22 5.36
CA THR A 174 12.22 11.43 5.33
C THR A 174 11.85 12.90 5.17
N ILE A 175 12.45 13.77 6.01
CA ILE A 175 12.16 15.20 6.01
C ILE A 175 12.67 15.86 4.73
N LEU A 176 13.91 15.56 4.33
CA LEU A 176 14.53 16.16 3.14
C LEU A 176 13.79 15.75 1.87
N CYS A 177 13.39 14.48 1.73
CA CYS A 177 12.63 14.05 0.58
C CYS A 177 11.27 14.76 0.49
N ALA A 178 10.53 14.84 1.61
CA ALA A 178 9.25 15.55 1.65
C ALA A 178 9.40 17.05 1.29
N ILE A 179 10.37 17.75 1.88
CA ILE A 179 10.62 19.17 1.60
C ILE A 179 11.10 19.37 0.15
N LEU A 180 12.00 18.50 -0.33
CA LEU A 180 12.56 18.61 -1.67
C LEU A 180 11.47 18.47 -2.74
N LEU A 181 10.65 17.43 -2.65
CA LEU A 181 9.64 17.11 -3.66
C LEU A 181 8.38 17.99 -3.54
N ALA A 182 7.89 18.25 -2.32
CA ALA A 182 6.67 19.03 -2.13
C ALA A 182 6.90 20.54 -2.21
N THR A 183 8.11 21.05 -1.91
CA THR A 183 8.37 22.50 -1.79
C THR A 183 9.51 23.01 -2.66
N ILE A 184 10.70 22.42 -2.58
CA ILE A 184 11.90 23.00 -3.22
C ILE A 184 11.84 22.85 -4.74
N LEU A 185 11.63 21.64 -5.27
CA LEU A 185 11.57 21.40 -6.72
C LEU A 185 10.45 22.18 -7.42
N PRO A 186 9.20 22.23 -6.91
CA PRO A 186 8.15 23.07 -7.49
C PRO A 186 8.53 24.55 -7.57
N LYS A 187 9.11 25.11 -6.49
CA LYS A 187 9.58 26.51 -6.47
C LYS A 187 10.74 26.75 -7.43
N LEU A 188 11.72 25.85 -7.47
CA LEU A 188 12.89 25.95 -8.33
C LEU A 188 12.49 25.93 -9.81
N TYR A 189 11.54 25.07 -10.18
CA TYR A 189 11.01 24.95 -11.54
C TYR A 189 9.87 25.91 -11.85
N LYS A 190 9.53 26.81 -10.91
CA LYS A 190 8.43 27.79 -11.03
C LYS A 190 7.11 27.14 -11.47
N LYS A 191 6.89 25.89 -11.05
CA LYS A 191 5.64 25.16 -11.28
C LYS A 191 4.79 25.21 -10.03
N ASP A 192 3.57 25.71 -10.18
CA ASP A 192 2.55 25.58 -9.15
C ASP A 192 2.04 24.15 -9.16
N LEU A 193 2.48 23.36 -8.18
CA LEU A 193 2.12 21.94 -8.07
C LEU A 193 0.60 21.75 -7.91
N ALA A 194 -0.10 22.68 -7.26
CA ALA A 194 -1.54 22.60 -7.11
C ALA A 194 -2.25 22.91 -8.43
N ALA A 195 -1.83 23.97 -9.14
CA ALA A 195 -2.42 24.31 -10.44
C ALA A 195 -2.14 23.23 -11.50
N GLU A 196 -0.90 22.71 -11.56
CA GLU A 196 -0.51 21.63 -12.47
C GLU A 196 -1.28 20.35 -12.14
N SER A 197 -1.44 19.99 -10.86
CA SER A 197 -2.25 18.85 -10.44
C SER A 197 -3.73 19.06 -10.73
N ALA A 198 -4.26 20.28 -10.61
CA ALA A 198 -5.66 20.60 -10.92
C ALA A 198 -5.94 20.55 -12.42
N GLN A 199 -5.04 21.10 -13.26
CA GLN A 199 -5.13 21.00 -14.72
C GLN A 199 -5.06 19.52 -15.14
N LEU A 200 -4.10 18.81 -14.58
CA LEU A 200 -3.93 17.40 -14.82
C LEU A 200 -5.13 16.58 -14.34
N ALA A 201 -5.69 16.93 -13.18
CA ALA A 201 -6.93 16.36 -12.68
C ALA A 201 -8.04 16.52 -13.70
N LYS A 202 -8.24 17.72 -14.27
CA LYS A 202 -9.25 17.98 -15.31
C LYS A 202 -9.01 17.16 -16.59
N GLU A 203 -7.76 17.08 -17.07
CA GLU A 203 -7.40 16.23 -18.22
C GLU A 203 -7.69 14.74 -17.98
N LEU A 204 -7.65 14.30 -16.72
CA LEU A 204 -7.88 12.91 -16.30
C LEU A 204 -9.28 12.67 -15.70
N ASP A 205 -10.17 13.67 -15.75
CA ASP A 205 -11.53 13.63 -15.19
C ASP A 205 -11.63 13.39 -13.66
N ALA A 206 -10.71 14.04 -12.92
CA ALA A 206 -10.83 14.60 -11.57
C ALA A 206 -12.12 14.65 -10.73
N PRO A 207 -12.44 13.76 -9.76
CA PRO A 207 -13.08 14.22 -8.53
C PRO A 207 -12.09 15.10 -7.78
N GLU A 208 -12.54 16.29 -7.36
CA GLU A 208 -11.87 17.05 -6.32
C GLU A 208 -12.00 16.26 -5.02
N SER A 209 -10.90 15.67 -4.54
CA SER A 209 -10.89 14.90 -3.31
C SER A 209 -10.28 15.73 -2.19
N ASP A 210 -11.10 16.49 -1.49
CA ASP A 210 -10.77 16.88 -0.11
C ASP A 210 -11.10 15.68 0.79
N PRO A 211 -10.12 15.06 1.48
CA PRO A 211 -10.35 13.89 2.31
C PRO A 211 -11.31 14.13 3.49
N ASP A 212 -11.56 15.39 3.87
CA ASP A 212 -12.50 15.75 4.94
C ASP A 212 -13.90 16.11 4.41
N LEU A 213 -14.10 16.15 3.08
CA LEU A 213 -15.38 16.44 2.43
C LEU A 213 -15.83 15.23 1.60
N ALA A 214 -16.95 14.63 1.99
CA ALA A 214 -17.63 13.67 1.14
C ALA A 214 -18.49 14.41 0.10
N GLU A 215 -18.45 13.98 -1.16
CA GLU A 215 -19.34 14.50 -2.19
C GLU A 215 -20.79 14.12 -1.84
N GLY A 216 -21.64 15.11 -1.56
CA GLY A 216 -23.07 14.87 -1.25
C GLY A 216 -23.91 14.46 -2.46
N TYR A 217 -23.30 14.43 -3.64
CA TYR A 217 -23.95 14.00 -4.87
C TYR A 217 -23.89 12.48 -5.00
N TYR A 218 -25.02 11.82 -4.76
CA TYR A 218 -25.19 10.42 -5.08
C TYR A 218 -25.73 10.30 -6.52
N GLU A 219 -24.88 9.80 -7.41
CA GLU A 219 -25.23 9.55 -8.81
C GLU A 219 -26.29 8.44 -8.92
N VAL A 220 -26.30 7.51 -7.97
CA VAL A 220 -27.27 6.42 -7.90
C VAL A 220 -28.25 6.70 -6.78
N VAL A 221 -29.53 6.51 -7.06
CA VAL A 221 -30.61 6.69 -6.09
C VAL A 221 -31.45 5.43 -6.01
N LEU A 222 -31.86 5.10 -4.78
CA LEU A 222 -32.90 4.13 -4.49
C LEU A 222 -34.13 4.89 -4.00
N ARG A 223 -35.27 4.72 -4.66
CA ARG A 223 -36.54 5.40 -4.35
C ARG A 223 -37.71 4.45 -4.50
N ALA A 224 -38.73 4.61 -3.67
CA ALA A 224 -39.93 3.78 -3.77
C ALA A 224 -41.09 4.57 -4.37
N TYR A 225 -41.85 3.92 -5.24
CA TYR A 225 -43.00 4.51 -5.93
C TYR A 225 -44.19 3.57 -5.83
N THR A 226 -45.37 4.11 -5.62
CA THR A 226 -46.63 3.37 -5.71
C THR A 226 -47.08 3.34 -7.15
N ILE A 227 -47.43 2.16 -7.68
CA ILE A 227 -47.92 2.00 -9.05
C ILE A 227 -49.38 2.46 -9.11
N GLU A 228 -49.60 3.56 -9.81
CA GLU A 228 -50.93 4.15 -10.06
C GLU A 228 -51.27 4.17 -11.56
N ARG A 229 -50.26 3.90 -12.40
CA ARG A 229 -50.32 4.13 -13.85
C ARG A 229 -50.75 2.87 -14.61
N PRO A 230 -51.90 2.89 -15.34
CA PRO A 230 -52.44 1.71 -16.01
C PRO A 230 -51.53 1.12 -17.10
N ASP A 231 -50.67 1.95 -17.69
CA ASP A 231 -49.71 1.57 -18.73
C ASP A 231 -48.58 0.66 -18.23
N ILE A 232 -48.39 0.58 -16.91
CA ILE A 232 -47.42 -0.31 -16.27
C ILE A 232 -48.10 -1.57 -15.72
N VAL A 233 -49.40 -1.48 -15.39
CA VAL A 233 -50.17 -2.59 -14.82
C VAL A 233 -50.24 -3.76 -15.81
N GLY A 234 -49.92 -4.95 -15.32
CA GLY A 234 -49.91 -6.19 -16.10
C GLY A 234 -48.61 -6.46 -16.85
N ARG A 235 -47.69 -5.48 -16.95
CA ARG A 235 -46.35 -5.71 -17.49
C ARG A 235 -45.48 -6.44 -16.48
N THR A 236 -44.57 -7.27 -16.98
CA THR A 236 -43.56 -7.88 -16.10
C THR A 236 -42.46 -6.87 -15.76
N ILE A 237 -41.72 -7.14 -14.68
CA ILE A 237 -40.53 -6.35 -14.34
C ILE A 237 -39.56 -6.31 -15.53
N ASP A 238 -39.35 -7.43 -16.22
CA ASP A 238 -38.46 -7.51 -17.39
C ASP A 238 -38.92 -6.63 -18.54
N ASP A 239 -40.23 -6.63 -18.85
CA ASP A 239 -40.80 -5.78 -19.90
C ASP A 239 -40.58 -4.30 -19.59
N PHE A 240 -40.73 -3.92 -18.30
CA PHE A 240 -40.50 -2.56 -17.85
C PHE A 240 -39.03 -2.17 -17.99
N GLU A 241 -38.12 -2.96 -17.43
CA GLU A 241 -36.67 -2.69 -17.42
C GLU A 241 -36.08 -2.65 -18.83
N ASN A 242 -36.49 -3.54 -19.73
CA ASN A 242 -36.02 -3.56 -21.11
C ASN A 242 -36.48 -2.33 -21.90
N GLN A 243 -37.73 -1.88 -21.71
CA GLN A 243 -38.19 -0.64 -22.35
C GLN A 243 -37.39 0.57 -21.86
N GLN A 244 -37.13 0.67 -20.55
CA GLN A 244 -36.34 1.77 -20.01
C GLN A 244 -34.93 1.76 -20.61
N LYS A 245 -34.33 0.58 -20.74
CA LYS A 245 -33.03 0.40 -21.38
C LYS A 245 -33.03 0.82 -22.85
N GLU A 246 -34.08 0.49 -23.62
CA GLU A 246 -34.23 0.92 -25.02
C GLU A 246 -34.33 2.44 -25.16
N LEU A 247 -34.97 3.10 -24.19
CA LEU A 247 -35.06 4.56 -24.08
C LEU A 247 -33.77 5.21 -23.54
N GLY A 248 -32.74 4.42 -23.24
CA GLY A 248 -31.47 4.89 -22.69
C GLY A 248 -31.49 5.17 -21.19
N HIS A 249 -32.59 4.88 -20.50
CA HIS A 249 -32.72 5.00 -19.05
C HIS A 249 -32.16 3.77 -18.35
N ARG A 250 -31.44 4.00 -17.24
CA ARG A 250 -30.95 2.94 -16.35
C ARG A 250 -31.79 2.90 -15.08
N ILE A 251 -32.94 2.25 -15.17
CA ILE A 251 -33.91 2.13 -14.09
C ILE A 251 -34.26 0.66 -13.91
N TYR A 252 -34.17 0.19 -12.67
CA TYR A 252 -34.37 -1.22 -12.33
C TYR A 252 -35.25 -1.35 -11.10
N ILE A 253 -36.16 -2.32 -11.11
CA ILE A 253 -37.02 -2.63 -9.96
C ILE A 253 -36.28 -3.63 -9.08
N THR A 254 -35.88 -3.21 -7.89
CA THR A 254 -35.12 -4.07 -6.97
C THR A 254 -36.04 -4.93 -6.11
N ARG A 255 -37.14 -4.36 -5.61
CA ARG A 255 -38.14 -5.03 -4.78
C ARG A 255 -39.55 -4.53 -5.10
N VAL A 256 -40.53 -5.40 -4.86
CA VAL A 256 -41.96 -5.10 -4.98
C VAL A 256 -42.62 -5.47 -3.66
N ARG A 257 -43.41 -4.57 -3.11
CA ARG A 257 -44.32 -4.82 -1.99
C ARG A 257 -45.75 -4.85 -2.52
N ARG A 258 -46.47 -5.90 -2.15
CA ARG A 258 -47.88 -6.10 -2.47
C ARG A 258 -48.60 -6.58 -1.23
N ASP A 259 -49.75 -5.97 -0.93
CA ASP A 259 -50.60 -6.37 0.20
C ASP A 259 -49.84 -6.46 1.54
N GLY A 260 -48.88 -5.55 1.76
CA GLY A 260 -48.05 -5.50 2.97
C GLY A 260 -46.89 -6.50 3.02
N GLN A 261 -46.68 -7.34 2.00
CA GLN A 261 -45.57 -8.30 1.93
C GLN A 261 -44.57 -7.91 0.85
N ILE A 262 -43.28 -8.03 1.16
CA ILE A 262 -42.20 -7.89 0.16
C ILE A 262 -42.12 -9.22 -0.60
N LEU A 263 -42.33 -9.15 -1.91
CA LEU A 263 -42.27 -10.30 -2.79
C LEU A 263 -40.82 -10.66 -3.11
N ASP A 264 -40.57 -11.96 -3.33
CA ASP A 264 -39.32 -12.41 -3.94
C ASP A 264 -39.18 -11.79 -5.34
N HIS A 265 -38.02 -11.19 -5.60
CA HIS A 265 -37.78 -10.58 -6.89
C HIS A 265 -37.66 -11.66 -7.97
N THR A 266 -38.54 -11.60 -8.97
CA THR A 266 -38.42 -12.35 -10.22
C THR A 266 -38.77 -11.46 -11.40
N GLN A 267 -38.01 -11.59 -12.49
CA GLN A 267 -38.23 -10.84 -13.73
C GLN A 267 -39.62 -11.08 -14.32
N ARG A 268 -40.28 -12.19 -13.95
CA ARG A 268 -41.63 -12.56 -14.40
C ARG A 268 -42.75 -11.97 -13.54
N THR A 269 -42.44 -11.23 -12.47
CA THR A 269 -43.45 -10.62 -11.61
C THR A 269 -44.23 -9.59 -12.42
N ALA A 270 -45.53 -9.82 -12.60
CA ALA A 270 -46.43 -8.84 -13.19
C ALA A 270 -46.77 -7.75 -12.17
N LEU A 271 -46.60 -6.49 -12.57
CA LEU A 271 -46.88 -5.30 -11.76
C LEU A 271 -48.39 -5.08 -11.65
N ARG A 272 -48.87 -4.67 -10.47
CA ARG A 272 -50.28 -4.38 -10.19
C ARG A 272 -50.44 -2.97 -9.67
N GLU A 273 -51.63 -2.42 -9.90
CA GLU A 273 -52.04 -1.18 -9.26
C GLU A 273 -51.98 -1.32 -7.74
N GLY A 274 -51.43 -0.31 -7.06
CA GLY A 274 -51.23 -0.30 -5.61
C GLY A 274 -49.96 -1.00 -5.12
N ASP A 275 -49.19 -1.67 -5.99
CA ASP A 275 -47.86 -2.17 -5.61
C ASP A 275 -46.93 -1.01 -5.26
N VAL A 276 -46.09 -1.18 -4.25
CA VAL A 276 -44.97 -0.26 -3.98
C VAL A 276 -43.70 -0.90 -4.52
N VAL A 277 -43.02 -0.22 -5.45
CA VAL A 277 -41.79 -0.70 -6.09
C VAL A 277 -40.59 0.12 -5.68
N ALA A 278 -39.52 -0.54 -5.26
CA ALA A 278 -38.22 0.11 -5.08
C ALA A 278 -37.48 0.15 -6.42
N LEU A 279 -37.15 1.36 -6.87
CA LEU A 279 -36.40 1.64 -8.07
C LEU A 279 -34.97 2.00 -7.72
N SER A 280 -34.04 1.31 -8.34
CA SER A 280 -32.63 1.65 -8.32
C SER A 280 -32.23 2.21 -9.68
N ALA A 281 -31.73 3.44 -9.70
CA ALA A 281 -31.46 4.13 -10.95
C ALA A 281 -30.29 5.12 -10.85
N LEU A 282 -29.73 5.48 -12.01
CA LEU A 282 -28.95 6.72 -12.08
C LEU A 282 -29.90 7.90 -11.85
N ARG A 283 -29.51 8.85 -11.01
CA ARG A 283 -30.30 10.03 -10.65
C ARG A 283 -30.76 10.79 -11.88
N GLY A 284 -29.86 11.02 -12.84
CA GLY A 284 -30.21 11.64 -14.12
C GLY A 284 -31.28 10.86 -14.88
N SER A 285 -31.13 9.53 -14.99
CA SER A 285 -32.14 8.69 -15.66
C SER A 285 -33.50 8.69 -14.96
N LEU A 286 -33.53 8.68 -13.62
CA LEU A 286 -34.78 8.73 -12.86
C LEU A 286 -35.50 10.08 -13.02
N VAL A 287 -34.72 11.17 -13.09
CA VAL A 287 -35.22 12.53 -13.34
C VAL A 287 -35.74 12.66 -14.78
N ASP A 288 -34.96 12.22 -15.77
CA ASP A 288 -35.34 12.28 -17.20
C ASP A 288 -36.60 11.46 -17.48
N TYR A 289 -36.70 10.28 -16.86
CA TYR A 289 -37.88 9.42 -16.96
C TYR A 289 -39.11 10.01 -16.24
N ASP A 290 -38.92 10.94 -15.30
CA ASP A 290 -39.99 11.48 -14.45
C ASP A 290 -40.89 10.38 -13.86
N ALA A 291 -40.30 9.58 -12.96
CA ALA A 291 -40.95 8.42 -12.37
C ALA A 291 -42.28 8.74 -11.68
N ARG A 292 -42.46 9.97 -11.16
CA ARG A 292 -43.73 10.37 -10.53
C ARG A 292 -44.89 10.41 -11.53
N THR A 293 -44.63 10.92 -12.73
CA THR A 293 -45.63 11.02 -13.79
C THR A 293 -45.92 9.66 -14.43
N HIS A 294 -44.88 8.83 -14.59
CA HIS A 294 -44.98 7.58 -15.33
C HIS A 294 -45.25 6.34 -14.46
N ILE A 295 -45.02 6.38 -13.14
CA ILE A 295 -45.30 5.25 -12.23
C ILE A 295 -46.39 5.60 -11.21
N GLY A 296 -46.21 6.71 -10.49
CA GLY A 296 -47.14 7.18 -9.45
C GLY A 296 -46.41 7.86 -8.29
N MET A 297 -47.07 8.04 -7.16
CA MET A 297 -46.52 8.80 -6.04
C MET A 297 -45.26 8.16 -5.45
N GLU A 298 -44.24 8.98 -5.17
CA GLU A 298 -43.04 8.56 -4.44
C GLU A 298 -43.40 8.36 -2.96
N THR A 299 -43.03 7.21 -2.41
CA THR A 299 -43.36 6.80 -1.03
C THR A 299 -42.07 6.55 -0.25
N ASP A 300 -42.01 7.00 0.99
CA ASP A 300 -40.89 6.74 1.90
C ASP A 300 -41.11 5.41 2.65
N ASP A 301 -40.84 4.29 1.97
CA ASP A 301 -41.02 2.94 2.51
C ASP A 301 -39.69 2.37 3.04
N VAL A 302 -39.40 2.64 4.32
CA VAL A 302 -38.13 2.29 4.98
C VAL A 302 -37.81 0.79 4.91
N GLU A 303 -38.80 -0.09 4.99
CA GLU A 303 -38.58 -1.54 4.99
C GLU A 303 -38.36 -2.08 3.57
N LEU A 304 -39.04 -1.50 2.57
CA LEU A 304 -38.80 -1.81 1.17
C LEU A 304 -37.45 -1.26 0.68
N LEU A 305 -37.08 -0.06 1.13
CA LEU A 305 -35.82 0.63 0.79
C LEU A 305 -34.63 0.13 1.61
N GLY A 306 -34.86 -0.33 2.83
CA GLY A 306 -33.85 -0.88 3.75
C GLY A 306 -33.46 -2.32 3.43
N TYR A 307 -33.35 -2.69 2.15
CA TYR A 307 -32.87 -4.02 1.79
C TYR A 307 -31.40 -4.18 2.15
N GLU A 308 -31.03 -5.36 2.66
CA GLU A 308 -29.64 -5.69 2.93
C GLU A 308 -28.87 -5.69 1.61
N THR A 309 -28.07 -4.64 1.40
CA THR A 309 -27.07 -4.61 0.35
C THR A 309 -25.93 -5.54 0.76
N GLU A 310 -25.65 -6.55 -0.04
CA GLU A 310 -24.44 -7.34 0.15
C GLU A 310 -23.26 -6.51 -0.36
N SER A 311 -22.22 -6.42 0.46
CA SER A 311 -20.92 -5.90 0.03
C SER A 311 -20.00 -7.09 -0.24
N LEU A 312 -19.81 -7.41 -1.52
CA LEU A 312 -18.98 -8.50 -1.97
C LEU A 312 -17.59 -7.99 -2.35
N HIS A 313 -16.56 -8.54 -1.73
CA HIS A 313 -15.18 -8.25 -2.09
C HIS A 313 -14.79 -9.10 -3.31
N VAL A 314 -14.44 -8.45 -4.41
CA VAL A 314 -14.13 -9.12 -5.67
C VAL A 314 -12.73 -8.74 -6.09
N VAL A 315 -11.84 -9.73 -6.18
CA VAL A 315 -10.50 -9.48 -6.70
C VAL A 315 -10.55 -9.56 -8.23
N ALA A 316 -10.30 -8.43 -8.87
CA ALA A 316 -10.24 -8.30 -10.32
C ALA A 316 -9.16 -9.23 -10.89
N SER A 317 -9.62 -10.23 -11.63
CA SER A 317 -8.77 -11.29 -12.16
C SER A 317 -9.17 -11.72 -13.58
N GLU A 318 -10.39 -11.37 -14.02
CA GLU A 318 -10.87 -11.77 -15.33
C GLU A 318 -10.29 -10.93 -16.47
N LYS A 319 -9.65 -11.61 -17.42
CA LYS A 319 -8.86 -10.97 -18.48
C LYS A 319 -9.68 -9.99 -19.32
N ALA A 320 -10.96 -10.29 -19.55
CA ALA A 320 -11.84 -9.43 -20.34
C ALA A 320 -12.09 -8.06 -19.67
N GLN A 321 -12.02 -7.99 -18.34
CA GLN A 321 -12.29 -6.77 -17.57
C GLN A 321 -11.02 -6.02 -17.17
N LEU A 322 -9.86 -6.68 -17.18
CA LEU A 322 -8.59 -6.05 -16.82
C LEU A 322 -8.14 -5.02 -17.85
N GLY A 323 -7.75 -3.84 -17.38
CA GLY A 323 -7.32 -2.71 -18.22
C GLY A 323 -8.48 -1.87 -18.76
N ARG A 324 -9.73 -2.33 -18.61
CA ARG A 324 -10.94 -1.55 -18.89
C ARG A 324 -11.15 -0.48 -17.84
N THR A 325 -11.78 0.61 -18.24
CA THR A 325 -12.13 1.68 -17.31
C THR A 325 -13.33 1.29 -16.45
N VAL A 326 -13.47 1.89 -15.27
CA VAL A 326 -14.66 1.73 -14.44
C VAL A 326 -15.92 2.16 -15.20
N ALA A 327 -15.84 3.17 -16.07
CA ALA A 327 -16.94 3.61 -16.93
C ALA A 327 -17.40 2.50 -17.86
N GLU A 328 -16.45 1.84 -18.52
CA GLU A 328 -16.71 0.71 -19.39
C GLU A 328 -17.28 -0.46 -18.61
N LEU A 329 -16.73 -0.75 -17.43
CA LEU A 329 -17.19 -1.83 -16.59
C LEU A 329 -18.62 -1.59 -16.10
N ARG A 330 -18.92 -0.37 -15.62
CA ARG A 330 -20.28 0.05 -15.22
C ARG A 330 -21.29 0.01 -16.37
N ARG A 331 -20.85 -0.04 -17.62
CA ARG A 331 -21.74 -0.19 -18.78
C ARG A 331 -22.10 -1.65 -19.08
N GLU A 332 -21.44 -2.60 -18.45
CA GLU A 332 -21.71 -4.02 -18.65
C GLU A 332 -23.09 -4.41 -18.10
N PRO A 333 -23.80 -5.34 -18.77
CA PRO A 333 -25.10 -5.81 -18.33
C PRO A 333 -25.10 -6.39 -16.90
N PHE A 334 -24.00 -7.02 -16.47
CA PHE A 334 -23.89 -7.58 -15.12
C PHE A 334 -23.68 -6.52 -14.03
N MET A 335 -23.34 -5.27 -14.39
CA MET A 335 -23.19 -4.16 -13.42
C MET A 335 -24.52 -3.42 -13.17
N VAL A 336 -25.59 -3.86 -13.80
CA VAL A 336 -26.94 -3.36 -13.57
C VAL A 336 -27.36 -3.65 -12.13
N GLY A 337 -27.67 -2.59 -11.37
CA GLY A 337 -28.04 -2.70 -9.95
C GLY A 337 -26.89 -3.09 -9.01
N VAL A 338 -25.64 -3.11 -9.51
CA VAL A 338 -24.43 -3.40 -8.74
C VAL A 338 -23.48 -2.21 -8.82
N TYR A 339 -22.98 -1.80 -7.66
CA TYR A 339 -22.14 -0.62 -7.51
C TYR A 339 -20.74 -1.04 -7.12
N ILE A 340 -19.75 -0.28 -7.58
CA ILE A 340 -18.40 -0.36 -7.01
C ILE A 340 -18.41 0.66 -5.87
N ASP A 341 -18.31 0.24 -4.62
CA ASP A 341 -18.23 1.15 -3.47
C ASP A 341 -16.81 1.66 -3.29
N LYS A 342 -15.84 0.72 -3.25
CA LYS A 342 -14.42 1.01 -3.09
C LYS A 342 -13.57 0.16 -4.01
N ILE A 343 -12.37 0.67 -4.31
CA ILE A 343 -11.30 -0.13 -4.91
C ILE A 343 -10.13 -0.09 -3.94
N TYR A 344 -9.57 -1.24 -3.61
CA TYR A 344 -8.30 -1.34 -2.90
C TYR A 344 -7.22 -1.79 -3.87
N ARG A 345 -6.11 -1.07 -3.89
CA ARG A 345 -4.93 -1.39 -4.70
C ARG A 345 -3.71 -1.45 -3.80
N SER A 346 -2.95 -2.54 -3.87
CA SER A 346 -1.76 -2.77 -3.02
C SER A 346 -2.05 -2.70 -1.50
N GLY A 347 -3.27 -3.05 -1.09
CA GLY A 347 -3.70 -3.01 0.31
C GLY A 347 -4.06 -1.62 0.86
N ALA A 348 -4.05 -0.58 0.03
CA ALA A 348 -4.57 0.74 0.37
C ALA A 348 -5.86 1.02 -0.40
N GLU A 349 -6.76 1.81 0.18
CA GLU A 349 -7.92 2.34 -0.53
C GLU A 349 -7.41 3.22 -1.69
N PHE A 350 -7.83 2.88 -2.90
CA PHE A 350 -7.46 3.55 -4.13
C PHE A 350 -8.64 4.41 -4.59
N PRO A 351 -8.51 5.75 -4.58
CA PRO A 351 -9.57 6.61 -5.07
C PRO A 351 -9.75 6.35 -6.57
N TYR A 352 -10.94 5.90 -6.97
CA TYR A 352 -11.22 5.50 -8.34
C TYR A 352 -12.20 6.47 -9.00
N ARG A 353 -12.18 6.50 -10.33
CA ARG A 353 -13.01 7.32 -11.22
C ARG A 353 -13.60 6.45 -12.31
N LEU A 354 -14.54 7.00 -13.06
CA LEU A 354 -15.00 6.41 -14.32
C LEU A 354 -13.84 6.10 -15.28
N SER A 355 -12.83 6.97 -15.37
CA SER A 355 -11.63 6.73 -16.21
C SER A 355 -10.61 5.75 -15.61
N THR A 356 -10.74 5.39 -14.32
CA THR A 356 -9.79 4.50 -13.66
C THR A 356 -9.81 3.13 -14.30
N LYS A 357 -8.65 2.66 -14.75
CA LYS A 357 -8.49 1.30 -15.26
C LYS A 357 -8.49 0.30 -14.09
N ILE A 358 -9.28 -0.75 -14.22
CA ILE A 358 -9.28 -1.89 -13.30
C ILE A 358 -8.02 -2.69 -13.50
N GLU A 359 -7.29 -2.91 -12.42
CA GLU A 359 -6.00 -3.59 -12.44
C GLU A 359 -6.08 -4.97 -11.83
N ARG A 360 -5.17 -5.85 -12.26
CA ARG A 360 -5.13 -7.22 -11.73
C ARG A 360 -4.73 -7.15 -10.26
N GLY A 361 -5.51 -7.83 -9.42
CA GLY A 361 -5.30 -7.82 -7.96
C GLY A 361 -5.94 -6.64 -7.25
N ASP A 362 -6.62 -5.73 -7.96
CA ASP A 362 -7.51 -4.77 -7.31
C ASP A 362 -8.64 -5.53 -6.60
N THR A 363 -8.95 -5.13 -5.38
CA THR A 363 -10.15 -5.61 -4.68
C THR A 363 -11.24 -4.56 -4.84
N LEU A 364 -12.26 -4.87 -5.62
CA LEU A 364 -13.47 -4.06 -5.74
C LEU A 364 -14.44 -4.50 -4.67
N ILE A 365 -14.94 -3.55 -3.87
CA ILE A 365 -16.11 -3.79 -3.02
C ILE A 365 -17.31 -3.53 -3.90
N LEU A 366 -18.04 -4.59 -4.24
CA LEU A 366 -19.28 -4.50 -5.00
C LEU A 366 -20.45 -4.47 -4.04
N THR A 367 -21.32 -3.47 -4.15
CA THR A 367 -22.48 -3.29 -3.28
C THR A 367 -23.77 -3.35 -4.10
N GLY A 368 -24.77 -4.07 -3.62
CA GLY A 368 -26.08 -4.16 -4.28
C GLY A 368 -26.90 -5.35 -3.79
N PRO A 369 -28.01 -5.70 -4.47
CA PRO A 369 -28.77 -6.90 -4.15
C PRO A 369 -27.94 -8.16 -4.40
N LYS A 370 -27.88 -9.06 -3.42
CA LYS A 370 -27.14 -10.34 -3.48
C LYS A 370 -27.23 -11.06 -4.83
N ARG A 371 -28.46 -11.22 -5.37
CA ARG A 371 -28.69 -11.91 -6.66
C ARG A 371 -27.95 -11.29 -7.85
N LEU A 372 -27.63 -10.00 -7.79
CA LEU A 372 -26.96 -9.25 -8.85
C LEU A 372 -25.46 -9.15 -8.59
N VAL A 373 -25.08 -8.97 -7.32
CA VAL A 373 -23.70 -8.84 -6.89
C VAL A 373 -22.90 -10.12 -7.13
N ASP A 374 -23.48 -11.30 -6.87
CA ASP A 374 -22.81 -12.59 -7.09
C ASP A 374 -22.43 -12.82 -8.57
N PRO A 375 -23.37 -12.70 -9.56
CA PRO A 375 -23.01 -12.77 -10.98
C PRO A 375 -22.03 -11.68 -11.43
N ALA A 376 -22.19 -10.44 -10.95
CA ALA A 376 -21.29 -9.35 -11.28
C ALA A 376 -19.86 -9.62 -10.78
N GLY A 377 -19.75 -10.13 -9.55
CA GLY A 377 -18.49 -10.51 -8.96
C GLY A 377 -17.80 -11.62 -9.75
N ALA A 378 -18.55 -12.64 -10.20
CA ALA A 378 -18.04 -13.70 -11.05
C ALA A 378 -17.59 -13.21 -12.45
N ALA A 379 -18.25 -12.19 -13.01
CA ALA A 379 -17.91 -11.61 -14.31
C ALA A 379 -16.68 -10.68 -14.26
N ILE A 380 -16.44 -10.02 -13.12
CA ILE A 380 -15.28 -9.13 -12.88
C ILE A 380 -14.04 -9.92 -12.46
N GLY A 381 -14.24 -10.96 -11.66
CA GLY A 381 -13.15 -11.64 -11.01
C GLY A 381 -13.61 -12.80 -10.17
N LYS A 382 -12.91 -13.01 -9.06
CA LYS A 382 -13.28 -14.02 -8.08
C LYS A 382 -13.87 -13.32 -6.87
N PRO A 383 -15.14 -13.62 -6.52
CA PRO A 383 -15.68 -13.33 -5.20
C PRO A 383 -14.72 -13.90 -4.16
N VAL A 384 -14.19 -13.04 -3.32
CA VAL A 384 -13.48 -13.45 -2.12
C VAL A 384 -14.53 -13.37 -1.03
N PRO A 385 -15.01 -14.51 -0.49
CA PRO A 385 -15.86 -14.45 0.69
C PRO A 385 -15.15 -13.59 1.73
N THR A 386 -15.90 -12.88 2.57
CA THR A 386 -15.39 -12.16 3.75
C THR A 386 -14.87 -13.14 4.80
N SER A 387 -14.01 -14.06 4.39
CA SER A 387 -13.15 -14.82 5.26
C SER A 387 -12.05 -13.87 5.72
N PHE A 388 -12.20 -13.44 6.96
CA PHE A 388 -11.13 -12.80 7.71
C PHE A 388 -10.01 -13.80 8.07
N ALA A 389 -10.14 -15.07 7.68
CA ALA A 389 -9.09 -16.06 7.89
C ALA A 389 -7.93 -15.84 6.90
N THR A 390 -6.73 -15.81 7.46
CA THR A 390 -5.49 -15.86 6.70
C THR A 390 -5.17 -17.30 6.33
N ASP A 391 -4.85 -17.55 5.07
CA ASP A 391 -4.35 -18.83 4.61
C ASP A 391 -2.91 -19.03 5.11
N MET A 392 -2.79 -19.55 6.33
CA MET A 392 -1.50 -19.74 6.99
C MET A 392 -0.68 -20.86 6.34
N ILE A 393 -1.31 -21.77 5.61
CA ILE A 393 -0.60 -22.77 4.80
C ILE A 393 0.16 -22.04 3.69
N TRP A 394 -0.50 -21.12 3.00
CA TRP A 394 0.12 -20.31 1.95
C TRP A 394 1.25 -19.42 2.47
N VAL A 395 1.03 -18.73 3.59
CA VAL A 395 2.05 -17.88 4.22
C VAL A 395 3.23 -18.73 4.72
N GLY A 396 2.96 -19.80 5.45
CA GLY A 396 3.99 -20.67 6.04
C GLY A 396 4.85 -21.36 4.99
N ILE A 397 4.23 -21.95 3.96
CA ILE A 397 4.96 -22.57 2.85
C ILE A 397 5.74 -21.52 2.06
N GLY A 398 5.15 -20.34 1.81
CA GLY A 398 5.81 -19.26 1.09
C GLY A 398 7.08 -18.77 1.79
N ILE A 399 7.00 -18.56 3.10
CA ILE A 399 8.16 -18.19 3.94
C ILE A 399 9.19 -19.32 3.96
N PHE A 400 8.77 -20.56 4.18
CA PHE A 400 9.69 -21.71 4.24
C PHE A 400 10.44 -21.91 2.92
N LEU A 401 9.73 -21.95 1.79
CA LEU A 401 10.33 -22.05 0.46
C LEU A 401 11.23 -20.85 0.16
N GLY A 402 10.85 -19.65 0.61
CA GLY A 402 11.68 -18.45 0.50
C GLY A 402 12.99 -18.62 1.24
N GLY A 403 12.93 -19.10 2.48
CA GLY A 403 14.11 -19.49 3.24
C GLY A 403 14.99 -20.49 2.49
N CYS A 404 14.41 -21.58 2.00
CA CYS A 404 15.15 -22.61 1.26
C CYS A 404 15.82 -22.09 -0.03
N ILE A 405 15.20 -21.14 -0.73
CA ILE A 405 15.76 -20.52 -1.94
C ILE A 405 16.83 -19.49 -1.60
N GLY A 406 16.67 -18.79 -0.48
CA GLY A 406 17.57 -17.73 -0.04
C GLY A 406 18.85 -18.24 0.63
N ILE A 407 18.80 -19.39 1.31
CA ILE A 407 19.94 -20.00 2.03
C ILE A 407 21.15 -20.29 1.11
N PRO A 408 21.00 -20.94 -0.07
CA PRO A 408 22.12 -21.24 -0.94
C PRO A 408 22.96 -19.99 -1.23
N ALA A 409 24.25 -20.05 -0.88
CA ALA A 409 25.21 -19.01 -1.20
C ALA A 409 25.88 -19.31 -2.54
N LEU A 410 25.83 -18.37 -3.48
CA LEU A 410 26.64 -18.40 -4.69
C LEU A 410 28.00 -17.79 -4.35
N THR A 411 29.08 -18.57 -4.44
CA THR A 411 30.42 -18.03 -4.20
C THR A 411 30.88 -17.25 -5.43
N VAL A 412 31.02 -15.93 -5.31
CA VAL A 412 31.58 -15.07 -6.35
C VAL A 412 32.88 -14.49 -5.83
N SER A 413 33.99 -14.73 -6.54
CA SER A 413 35.34 -14.26 -6.14
C SER A 413 35.76 -14.63 -4.71
N GLY A 414 35.33 -15.80 -4.21
CA GLY A 414 35.66 -16.29 -2.87
C GLY A 414 34.72 -15.82 -1.75
N VAL A 415 33.77 -14.93 -2.04
CA VAL A 415 32.77 -14.45 -1.07
C VAL A 415 31.44 -15.18 -1.28
N PRO A 416 30.86 -15.81 -0.25
CA PRO A 416 29.55 -16.44 -0.35
C PRO A 416 28.47 -15.37 -0.44
N ILE A 417 27.85 -15.20 -1.61
CA ILE A 417 26.71 -14.31 -1.82
C ILE A 417 25.43 -15.12 -1.61
N SER A 418 24.83 -14.97 -0.44
CA SER A 418 23.50 -15.50 -0.12
C SER A 418 22.47 -14.38 -0.15
N LEU A 419 21.25 -14.68 -0.59
CA LEU A 419 20.10 -13.78 -0.42
C LEU A 419 19.58 -13.80 1.02
N SER A 420 20.13 -14.68 1.87
CA SER A 420 19.67 -15.04 3.20
C SER A 420 18.22 -15.56 3.21
N THR A 421 17.77 -16.07 4.36
CA THR A 421 16.37 -16.50 4.50
C THR A 421 15.39 -15.35 4.28
N SER A 422 15.81 -14.11 4.56
CA SER A 422 14.97 -12.93 4.52
C SER A 422 14.81 -12.39 3.09
N GLY A 423 15.89 -12.29 2.30
CA GLY A 423 15.79 -11.93 0.88
C GLY A 423 15.04 -12.99 0.06
N GLY A 424 15.22 -14.27 0.39
CA GLY A 424 14.44 -15.35 -0.22
C GLY A 424 12.93 -15.26 0.10
N ALA A 425 12.57 -14.90 1.33
CA ALA A 425 11.18 -14.67 1.73
C ALA A 425 10.53 -13.48 1.01
N LEU A 426 11.27 -12.40 0.74
CA LEU A 426 10.80 -11.30 -0.10
C LEU A 426 10.46 -11.78 -1.52
N ILE A 427 11.37 -12.53 -2.16
CA ILE A 427 11.17 -13.06 -3.51
C ILE A 427 9.95 -13.97 -3.56
N MET A 428 9.83 -14.89 -2.60
CA MET A 428 8.66 -15.77 -2.54
C MET A 428 7.39 -15.02 -2.21
N GLY A 429 7.46 -13.97 -1.38
CA GLY A 429 6.36 -13.02 -1.19
C GLY A 429 5.90 -12.42 -2.51
N LEU A 430 6.81 -11.87 -3.32
CA LEU A 430 6.49 -11.30 -4.65
C LEU A 430 5.78 -12.32 -5.55
N ILE A 431 6.31 -13.54 -5.62
CA ILE A 431 5.75 -14.63 -6.43
C ILE A 431 4.36 -15.02 -5.91
N PHE A 432 4.21 -15.24 -4.60
CA PHE A 432 2.96 -15.69 -3.99
C PHE A 432 1.89 -14.59 -4.07
N GLY A 433 2.27 -13.32 -3.90
CA GLY A 433 1.41 -12.17 -4.11
C GLY A 433 0.97 -12.04 -5.57
N TYR A 434 1.88 -12.25 -6.52
CA TYR A 434 1.54 -12.28 -7.95
C TYR A 434 0.60 -13.44 -8.30
N ILE A 435 0.87 -14.65 -7.79
CA ILE A 435 0.00 -15.82 -7.99
C ILE A 435 -1.38 -15.55 -7.40
N ARG A 436 -1.48 -14.99 -6.19
CA ARG A 436 -2.75 -14.56 -5.60
C ARG A 436 -3.49 -13.56 -6.49
N GLY A 437 -2.79 -12.52 -6.96
CA GLY A 437 -3.38 -11.54 -7.87
C GLY A 437 -3.87 -12.16 -9.18
N LYS A 438 -3.27 -13.29 -9.60
CA LYS A 438 -3.73 -14.07 -10.76
C LYS A 438 -4.87 -15.03 -10.44
N TYR A 439 -4.85 -15.66 -9.27
CA TYR A 439 -5.77 -16.69 -8.81
C TYR A 439 -6.27 -16.37 -7.38
N PRO A 440 -7.29 -15.53 -7.23
CA PRO A 440 -7.74 -15.05 -5.92
C PRO A 440 -8.52 -16.07 -5.08
N THR A 441 -8.48 -17.35 -5.43
CA THR A 441 -9.16 -18.43 -4.69
C THR A 441 -8.30 -19.02 -3.57
N TYR A 442 -6.97 -18.86 -3.60
CA TYR A 442 -6.03 -19.42 -2.61
C TYR A 442 -5.10 -18.34 -2.07
N GLY A 443 -4.51 -18.56 -0.89
CA GLY A 443 -3.52 -17.64 -0.33
C GLY A 443 -4.11 -16.34 0.18
N ASN A 444 -5.34 -16.34 0.70
CA ASN A 444 -5.97 -15.13 1.21
C ASN A 444 -5.20 -14.57 2.42
N VAL A 445 -4.86 -13.28 2.37
CA VAL A 445 -4.29 -12.54 3.49
C VAL A 445 -5.10 -11.25 3.61
N PRO A 446 -6.06 -11.17 4.54
CA PRO A 446 -6.89 -9.98 4.72
C PRO A 446 -6.05 -8.76 5.10
N PRO A 447 -6.53 -7.52 4.83
CA PRO A 447 -5.77 -6.30 5.11
C PRO A 447 -5.28 -6.17 6.56
N GLY A 448 -6.08 -6.59 7.55
CA GLY A 448 -5.67 -6.55 8.96
C GLY A 448 -4.51 -7.51 9.28
N ALA A 449 -4.54 -8.73 8.75
CA ALA A 449 -3.45 -9.70 8.90
C ALA A 449 -2.20 -9.27 8.12
N GLN A 450 -2.40 -8.68 6.93
CA GLN A 450 -1.32 -8.11 6.16
C GLN A 450 -0.66 -6.94 6.90
N TRP A 451 -1.44 -6.05 7.51
CA TRP A 451 -0.92 -4.96 8.35
C TRP A 451 -0.16 -5.49 9.57
N PHE A 452 -0.67 -6.55 10.21
CA PHE A 452 0.01 -7.20 11.33
C PHE A 452 1.37 -7.77 10.90
N MET A 453 1.43 -8.49 9.78
CA MET A 453 2.69 -9.08 9.31
C MET A 453 3.67 -8.01 8.78
N ASP A 454 3.18 -7.02 8.02
CA ASP A 454 3.97 -5.96 7.41
C ASP A 454 4.39 -4.91 8.45
N THR A 455 3.43 -4.14 8.98
CA THR A 455 3.72 -2.99 9.85
C THR A 455 4.13 -3.41 11.26
N LEU A 456 3.35 -4.28 11.92
CA LEU A 456 3.72 -4.70 13.27
C LEU A 456 4.95 -5.62 13.25
N GLY A 457 5.06 -6.52 12.28
CA GLY A 457 6.27 -7.34 12.08
C GLY A 457 7.54 -6.49 11.93
N LEU A 458 7.51 -5.45 11.09
CA LEU A 458 8.60 -4.50 10.96
C LEU A 458 8.89 -3.76 12.27
N CYS A 459 7.85 -3.27 12.96
CA CYS A 459 8.01 -2.55 14.22
C CYS A 459 8.62 -3.42 15.32
N MET A 460 8.20 -4.68 15.45
CA MET A 460 8.75 -5.65 16.40
C MET A 460 10.22 -5.94 16.08
N PHE A 461 10.53 -6.19 14.80
CA PHE A 461 11.91 -6.39 14.35
C PHE A 461 12.80 -5.18 14.68
N VAL A 462 12.38 -3.98 14.30
CA VAL A 462 13.14 -2.74 14.53
C VAL A 462 13.24 -2.40 16.01
N ALA A 463 12.21 -2.68 16.80
CA ALA A 463 12.26 -2.54 18.26
C ALA A 463 13.36 -3.43 18.86
N ILE A 464 13.41 -4.70 18.48
CA ILE A 464 14.44 -5.64 18.96
C ILE A 464 15.84 -5.19 18.53
N VAL A 465 16.00 -4.78 17.27
CA VAL A 465 17.25 -4.21 16.77
C VAL A 465 17.68 -2.98 17.57
N GLY A 466 16.74 -2.07 17.85
CA GLY A 466 16.99 -0.88 18.66
C GLY A 466 17.40 -1.22 20.08
N ILE A 467 16.71 -2.17 20.73
CA ILE A 467 17.04 -2.63 22.09
C ILE A 467 18.47 -3.19 22.13
N ASN A 468 18.81 -4.06 21.18
CA ASN A 468 20.14 -4.69 21.14
C ASN A 468 21.26 -3.70 20.78
N ALA A 469 20.98 -2.67 19.95
CA ALA A 469 21.96 -1.65 19.57
C ALA A 469 22.07 -0.51 20.59
N GLY A 470 21.07 -0.31 21.45
CA GLY A 470 20.98 0.77 22.43
C GLY A 470 22.24 0.94 23.29
N PRO A 471 22.79 -0.12 23.91
CA PRO A 471 23.99 -0.03 24.74
C PRO A 471 25.22 0.53 24.00
N SER A 472 25.30 0.33 22.68
CA SER A 472 26.41 0.79 21.83
C SER A 472 26.09 2.08 21.06
N PHE A 473 24.94 2.72 21.30
CA PHE A 473 24.48 3.85 20.50
C PHE A 473 25.44 5.04 20.58
N THR A 474 25.90 5.42 21.78
CA THR A 474 26.76 6.59 21.97
C THR A 474 28.16 6.39 21.36
N SER A 475 28.74 5.20 21.51
CA SER A 475 30.02 4.84 20.90
C SER A 475 29.89 4.77 19.38
N GLY A 476 28.86 4.11 18.85
CA GLY A 476 28.64 4.02 17.41
C GLY A 476 28.31 5.36 16.74
N LEU A 477 27.64 6.28 17.45
CA LEU A 477 27.43 7.64 16.96
C LEU A 477 28.75 8.44 16.92
N SER A 478 29.61 8.25 17.92
CA SER A 478 30.94 8.85 17.93
C SER A 478 31.82 8.31 16.80
N GLU A 479 31.69 7.02 16.48
CA GLU A 479 32.40 6.36 15.38
C GLU A 479 31.89 6.86 14.02
N ALA A 480 30.56 6.98 13.86
CA ALA A 480 29.97 7.52 12.64
C ALA A 480 30.37 8.98 12.39
N GLY A 481 30.41 9.79 13.45
CA GLY A 481 30.73 11.21 13.40
C GLY A 481 29.71 12.05 12.61
N TRP A 482 30.01 13.35 12.47
CA TRP A 482 29.14 14.29 11.76
C TRP A 482 29.00 14.01 10.26
N GLY A 483 29.94 13.25 9.68
CA GLY A 483 29.89 12.82 8.29
C GLY A 483 28.59 12.10 7.95
N LEU A 484 28.10 11.25 8.85
CA LEU A 484 26.90 10.45 8.61
C LEU A 484 25.65 11.32 8.35
N LEU A 485 25.51 12.45 9.06
CA LEU A 485 24.43 13.40 8.84
C LEU A 485 24.56 14.13 7.51
N LEU A 486 25.74 14.68 7.21
CA LEU A 486 25.97 15.43 5.98
C LEU A 486 25.82 14.54 4.74
N PHE A 487 26.52 13.41 4.73
CA PHE A 487 26.50 12.48 3.60
C PHE A 487 25.19 11.72 3.52
N GLY A 488 24.48 11.52 4.64
CA GLY A 488 23.08 11.08 4.65
C GLY A 488 22.16 12.05 3.93
N ALA A 489 22.26 13.35 4.20
CA ALA A 489 21.48 14.36 3.48
C ALA A 489 21.76 14.35 1.97
N VAL A 490 23.04 14.28 1.59
CA VAL A 490 23.45 14.24 0.18
C VAL A 490 22.98 12.96 -0.50
N ALA A 491 23.11 11.81 0.17
CA ALA A 491 22.62 10.52 -0.30
C ALA A 491 21.10 10.45 -0.44
N THR A 492 20.35 11.28 0.30
CA THR A 492 18.91 11.45 0.06
C THR A 492 18.64 12.34 -1.14
N VAL A 493 19.27 13.52 -1.22
CA VAL A 493 18.89 14.56 -2.19
C VAL A 493 19.39 14.24 -3.60
N VAL A 494 20.62 13.78 -3.75
CA VAL A 494 21.25 13.63 -5.07
C VAL A 494 20.56 12.56 -5.93
N PRO A 495 20.20 11.36 -5.44
CA PRO A 495 19.44 10.38 -6.23
C PRO A 495 18.10 10.92 -6.72
N LEU A 496 17.39 11.69 -5.89
CA LEU A 496 16.13 12.34 -6.26
C LEU A 496 16.33 13.38 -7.36
N LEU A 497 17.40 14.16 -7.29
CA LEU A 497 17.73 15.12 -8.35
C LEU A 497 18.08 14.40 -9.66
N ILE A 498 18.88 13.34 -9.61
CA ILE A 498 19.21 12.52 -10.80
C ILE A 498 17.92 11.94 -11.40
N GLY A 499 17.08 11.31 -10.59
CA GLY A 499 15.79 10.77 -11.02
C GLY A 499 14.86 11.85 -11.57
N PHE A 500 14.86 13.04 -10.97
CA PHE A 500 14.08 14.17 -11.44
C PHE A 500 14.54 14.64 -12.82
N PHE A 501 15.84 14.88 -13.00
CA PHE A 501 16.38 15.33 -14.29
C PHE A 501 16.17 14.27 -15.38
N PHE A 502 16.37 13.00 -15.05
CA PHE A 502 16.10 11.90 -15.98
C PHE A 502 14.61 11.82 -16.34
N GLY A 503 13.73 11.86 -15.35
CA GLY A 503 12.28 11.79 -15.55
C GLY A 503 11.71 12.99 -16.30
N HIS A 504 12.25 14.19 -16.05
CA HIS A 504 11.80 15.43 -16.67
C HIS A 504 12.32 15.59 -18.11
N TYR A 505 13.63 15.44 -18.33
CA TYR A 505 14.24 15.72 -19.63
C TYR A 505 14.25 14.52 -20.59
N VAL A 506 14.47 13.31 -20.08
CA VAL A 506 14.57 12.10 -20.92
C VAL A 506 13.19 11.45 -21.08
N GLN A 507 12.51 11.18 -19.97
CA GLN A 507 11.24 10.45 -19.99
C GLN A 507 10.02 11.35 -20.19
N LYS A 508 10.17 12.66 -20.03
CA LYS A 508 9.12 13.68 -20.17
C LYS A 508 7.85 13.36 -19.36
N ILE A 509 8.04 12.79 -18.17
CA ILE A 509 6.94 12.48 -17.26
C ILE A 509 6.34 13.79 -16.75
N ARG A 510 5.01 13.89 -16.76
CA ARG A 510 4.31 15.10 -16.27
C ARG A 510 4.67 15.38 -14.82
N PHE A 511 4.85 16.66 -14.50
CA PHE A 511 5.47 17.10 -13.26
C PHE A 511 4.81 16.54 -11.97
N PRO A 512 3.48 16.58 -11.79
CA PRO A 512 2.85 15.99 -10.60
C PRO A 512 3.09 14.48 -10.47
N ILE A 513 3.02 13.75 -11.59
CA ILE A 513 3.26 12.29 -11.62
C ILE A 513 4.72 12.00 -11.29
N LEU A 514 5.65 12.80 -11.81
CA LEU A 514 7.08 12.65 -11.55
C LEU A 514 7.41 12.82 -10.06
N MET A 515 6.80 13.79 -9.38
CA MET A 515 6.97 13.93 -7.91
C MET A 515 6.56 12.65 -7.18
N GLY A 516 5.45 12.05 -7.58
CA GLY A 516 5.01 10.75 -7.06
C GLY A 516 5.97 9.60 -7.38
N VAL A 517 6.50 9.57 -8.62
CA VAL A 517 7.48 8.55 -9.05
C VAL A 517 8.74 8.60 -8.20
N LEU A 518 9.25 9.80 -7.91
CA LEU A 518 10.46 9.99 -7.08
C LEU A 518 10.21 9.59 -5.63
N ALA A 519 9.07 9.99 -5.06
CA ALA A 519 8.68 9.58 -3.70
C ALA A 519 8.54 8.05 -3.59
N GLY A 520 7.98 7.41 -4.63
CA GLY A 520 7.87 5.95 -4.69
C GLY A 520 9.22 5.27 -4.85
N GLY A 521 10.09 5.76 -5.74
CA GLY A 521 11.44 5.21 -5.95
C GLY A 521 12.31 5.25 -4.69
N GLN A 522 12.12 6.27 -3.84
CA GLN A 522 12.76 6.39 -2.54
C GLN A 522 11.96 5.74 -1.39
N THR A 523 10.88 5.02 -1.69
CA THR A 523 10.05 4.29 -0.71
C THR A 523 9.51 5.13 0.45
N THR A 524 9.26 6.43 0.25
CA THR A 524 8.82 7.34 1.34
C THR A 524 7.35 7.72 1.26
N THR A 525 6.58 7.18 2.20
CA THR A 525 5.15 7.49 2.38
C THR A 525 4.92 8.92 2.87
N ALA A 526 5.85 9.47 3.65
CA ALA A 526 5.77 10.85 4.14
C ALA A 526 5.90 11.87 3.01
N ALA A 527 6.78 11.62 2.03
CA ALA A 527 6.94 12.54 0.91
C ALA A 527 5.71 12.55 0.00
N ILE A 528 5.11 11.39 -0.31
CA ILE A 528 3.87 11.36 -1.10
C ILE A 528 2.71 12.05 -0.35
N GLY A 529 2.63 11.89 0.97
CA GLY A 529 1.67 12.64 1.80
C GLY A 529 1.86 14.16 1.68
N ALA A 530 3.09 14.64 1.84
CA ALA A 530 3.42 16.07 1.70
C ALA A 530 3.19 16.61 0.29
N ILE A 531 3.48 15.81 -0.75
CA ILE A 531 3.20 16.15 -2.15
C ILE A 531 1.69 16.28 -2.38
N ASN A 532 0.89 15.35 -1.86
CA ASN A 532 -0.56 15.38 -2.00
C ASN A 532 -1.17 16.59 -1.28
N GLU A 533 -0.70 16.90 -0.07
CA GLU A 533 -1.12 18.09 0.67
C GLU A 533 -0.74 19.39 -0.07
N SER A 534 0.51 19.51 -0.53
CA SER A 534 0.95 20.69 -1.27
C SER A 534 0.28 20.83 -2.63
N SER A 535 -0.10 19.72 -3.25
CA SER A 535 -0.77 19.71 -4.55
C SER A 535 -2.29 19.80 -4.46
N ARG A 536 -2.85 19.67 -3.24
CA ARG A 536 -4.30 19.56 -2.98
C ARG A 536 -4.97 18.53 -3.89
N SER A 537 -4.28 17.43 -4.17
CA SER A 537 -4.70 16.44 -5.15
C SER A 537 -4.07 15.08 -4.87
N GLN A 538 -4.79 14.01 -5.22
CA GLN A 538 -4.29 12.64 -5.20
C GLN A 538 -3.64 12.22 -6.53
N VAL A 539 -3.61 13.11 -7.53
CA VAL A 539 -3.00 12.85 -8.84
C VAL A 539 -1.54 12.37 -8.73
N PRO A 540 -0.66 12.94 -7.88
CA PRO A 540 0.71 12.45 -7.74
C PRO A 540 0.80 10.98 -7.33
N THR A 541 -0.17 10.46 -6.57
CA THR A 541 -0.22 9.05 -6.14
C THR A 541 -0.26 8.07 -7.31
N LEU A 542 -0.75 8.50 -8.49
CA LEU A 542 -0.75 7.67 -9.71
C LEU A 542 0.67 7.28 -10.16
N GLY A 543 1.68 8.11 -9.86
CA GLY A 543 3.08 7.81 -10.16
C GLY A 543 3.80 7.03 -9.07
N TYR A 544 3.21 6.89 -7.88
CA TYR A 544 3.89 6.38 -6.68
C TYR A 544 3.96 4.84 -6.62
N THR A 545 2.87 4.15 -6.97
CA THR A 545 2.67 2.73 -6.61
C THR A 545 3.66 1.77 -7.27
N ILE A 546 3.96 1.94 -8.56
CA ILE A 546 4.90 1.08 -9.29
C ILE A 546 6.35 1.33 -8.82
N PRO A 547 6.86 2.58 -8.80
CA PRO A 547 8.17 2.89 -8.23
C PRO A 547 8.32 2.45 -6.78
N TYR A 548 7.27 2.57 -5.97
CA TYR A 548 7.27 2.08 -4.59
C TYR A 548 7.47 0.56 -4.50
N ALA A 549 6.80 -0.21 -5.35
CA ALA A 549 7.01 -1.65 -5.42
C ALA A 549 8.46 -1.99 -5.84
N VAL A 550 8.99 -1.32 -6.87
CA VAL A 550 10.34 -1.53 -7.38
C VAL A 550 11.40 -1.13 -6.35
N GLY A 551 11.26 0.04 -5.73
CA GLY A 551 12.16 0.55 -4.70
C GLY A 551 12.20 -0.37 -3.49
N ASN A 552 11.04 -0.90 -3.05
CA ASN A 552 11.01 -1.87 -1.94
C ASN A 552 11.77 -3.15 -2.24
N VAL A 553 11.82 -3.59 -3.49
CA VAL A 553 12.59 -4.78 -3.86
C VAL A 553 14.07 -4.46 -4.00
N LEU A 554 14.41 -3.46 -4.82
CA LEU A 554 15.80 -3.15 -5.14
C LEU A 554 16.58 -2.63 -3.94
N LEU A 555 16.04 -1.67 -3.20
CA LEU A 555 16.73 -1.10 -2.03
C LEU A 555 16.94 -2.16 -0.94
N THR A 556 16.00 -3.08 -0.76
CA THR A 556 16.15 -4.19 0.19
C THR A 556 17.32 -5.09 -0.20
N ILE A 557 17.42 -5.48 -1.48
CA ILE A 557 18.55 -6.26 -2.00
C ILE A 557 19.87 -5.48 -1.89
N TRP A 558 19.83 -4.16 -2.08
CA TRP A 558 21.00 -3.29 -1.91
C TRP A 558 21.58 -3.30 -0.50
N GLY A 559 20.80 -3.66 0.53
CA GLY A 559 21.32 -3.88 1.88
C GLY A 559 22.39 -4.97 1.93
N ALA A 560 22.19 -6.09 1.24
CA ALA A 560 23.22 -7.14 1.13
C ALA A 560 24.36 -6.71 0.21
N VAL A 561 24.05 -6.05 -0.91
CA VAL A 561 25.07 -5.63 -1.88
C VAL A 561 26.04 -4.61 -1.29
N ILE A 562 25.57 -3.60 -0.54
CA ILE A 562 26.46 -2.61 0.05
C ILE A 562 27.38 -3.20 1.12
N VAL A 563 26.92 -4.21 1.87
CA VAL A 563 27.73 -4.96 2.82
C VAL A 563 28.86 -5.69 2.09
N LEU A 564 28.56 -6.33 0.96
CA LEU A 564 29.55 -7.04 0.14
C LEU A 564 30.53 -6.10 -0.56
N LEU A 565 30.12 -4.89 -0.91
CA LEU A 565 30.99 -3.88 -1.53
C LEU A 565 31.96 -3.21 -0.53
N GLN A 566 31.73 -3.36 0.77
CA GLN A 566 32.51 -2.76 1.86
C GLN A 566 33.29 -3.79 2.67
N HIS A 567 33.18 -5.06 2.31
CA HIS A 567 34.00 -6.16 2.81
C HIS A 567 35.14 -6.43 1.84
#